data_AF-A0A397UZL5-F1
#
_entry.id   AF-A0A397UZL5-F1
#
_cell.length_a   1.000
_cell.length_b   1.000
_cell.length_c   1.000
_cell.angle_alpha   90.00
_cell.angle_beta   90.00
_cell.angle_gamma   90.00
#
_symmetry.space_group_name_H-M   'P 1'
#
loop_
_entity.id
_entity.type
_entity.pdbx_description
1 polymer ?
#
loop_
_entity_poly.entity_id
_entity_poly.type
_entity_poly.pdbx_seq_one_letter_code
_entity_poly.pdbx_strand_id
1 'polypeptide(L)'
;MDFFNFFCLTIFLFICYLIIDLSQIEDKFILVINYDDKESVKAIKEKDMKKENHEIKRIRKESSLLKKKNKLLKQENVRLRQSNKRVMNNCLLLKQENDRVRKESFLLREESLLLKQENDYLHLKKENDRNFTNLEHSSDIVKNKRKRKMLSDLEIRRLLNILNPIDPLLAYKWRQIFNSESDIEIIESRIKYLDKFIHKQLIPELKKVFNYFNFISD
;
A
#
# COMPACT_ATOMS: atom_id res chain seq x y z
N MET A 1 67.78 -136.46 -1.75
CA MET A 1 67.53 -135.09 -2.26
C MET A 1 66.28 -134.66 -1.55
N ASP A 2 66.50 -134.00 -0.44
CA ASP A 2 65.56 -134.06 0.68
C ASP A 2 64.53 -132.96 0.51
N PHE A 3 63.26 -133.31 0.73
CA PHE A 3 62.10 -132.42 0.66
C PHE A 3 62.33 -131.09 1.40
N PHE A 4 63.14 -131.13 2.46
CA PHE A 4 63.56 -129.98 3.24
C PHE A 4 64.32 -128.92 2.42
N ASN A 5 65.26 -129.32 1.55
CA ASN A 5 66.01 -128.37 0.71
C ASN A 5 65.12 -127.70 -0.34
N PHE A 6 64.15 -128.44 -0.89
CA PHE A 6 63.18 -127.87 -1.83
C PHE A 6 62.27 -126.85 -1.14
N PHE A 7 61.79 -127.17 0.06
CA PHE A 7 60.96 -126.29 0.87
C PHE A 7 61.70 -125.02 1.32
N CYS A 8 62.98 -125.14 1.72
CA CYS A 8 63.80 -123.99 2.06
C CYS A 8 64.05 -123.07 0.85
N LEU A 9 64.27 -123.63 -0.35
CA LEU A 9 64.51 -122.84 -1.56
C LEU A 9 63.26 -122.07 -2.01
N THR A 10 62.08 -122.67 -1.92
CA THR A 10 60.81 -122.00 -2.28
C THR A 10 60.47 -120.88 -1.31
N ILE A 11 60.68 -121.08 0.00
CA ILE A 11 60.54 -120.01 1.00
C ILE A 11 61.52 -118.87 0.72
N PHE A 12 62.78 -119.18 0.43
CA PHE A 12 63.79 -118.17 0.14
C PHE A 12 63.43 -117.32 -1.10
N LEU A 13 62.99 -117.96 -2.19
CA LEU A 13 62.56 -117.25 -3.39
C LEU A 13 61.31 -116.39 -3.16
N PHE A 14 60.37 -116.84 -2.34
CA PHE A 14 59.18 -116.07 -1.97
C PHE A 14 59.53 -114.82 -1.14
N ILE A 15 60.47 -114.96 -0.20
CA ILE A 15 60.98 -113.81 0.58
C ILE A 15 61.71 -112.82 -0.34
N CYS A 16 62.55 -113.30 -1.26
CA CYS A 16 63.22 -112.43 -2.23
C CYS A 16 62.22 -111.70 -3.15
N TYR A 17 61.17 -112.37 -3.60
CA TYR A 17 60.11 -111.75 -4.41
C TYR A 17 59.37 -110.65 -3.62
N LEU A 18 59.00 -110.92 -2.36
CA LEU A 18 58.38 -109.93 -1.48
C LEU A 18 59.28 -108.72 -1.23
N ILE A 19 60.59 -108.92 -1.03
CA ILE A 19 61.55 -107.83 -0.82
C ILE A 19 61.67 -106.95 -2.09
N ILE A 20 61.69 -107.56 -3.28
CA ILE A 20 61.76 -106.82 -4.55
C ILE A 20 60.48 -106.01 -4.77
N ASP A 21 59.30 -106.59 -4.53
CA ASP A 21 58.03 -105.88 -4.65
C ASP A 21 57.91 -104.73 -3.63
N LEU A 22 58.35 -104.95 -2.39
CA LEU A 22 58.42 -103.90 -1.37
C LEU A 22 59.38 -102.77 -1.77
N SER A 23 60.55 -103.08 -2.32
CA SER A 23 61.51 -102.09 -2.82
C SER A 23 60.94 -101.26 -3.97
N GLN A 24 60.20 -101.86 -4.90
CA GLN A 24 59.55 -101.13 -5.99
C GLN A 24 58.40 -100.23 -5.52
N ILE A 25 57.71 -100.63 -4.44
CA ILE A 25 56.68 -99.80 -3.80
C ILE A 25 57.35 -98.61 -3.10
N GLU A 26 58.44 -98.80 -2.37
CA GLU A 26 59.17 -97.71 -1.72
C GLU A 26 59.72 -96.68 -2.72
N ASP A 27 60.31 -97.12 -3.84
CA ASP A 27 60.81 -96.21 -4.87
C ASP A 27 59.68 -95.41 -5.53
N LYS A 28 58.50 -96.02 -5.75
CA LYS A 28 57.31 -95.32 -6.26
C LYS A 28 56.73 -94.34 -5.23
N PHE A 29 56.71 -94.68 -3.94
CA PHE A 29 56.21 -93.78 -2.89
C PHE A 29 57.17 -92.61 -2.63
N ILE A 30 58.48 -92.82 -2.67
CA ILE A 30 59.47 -91.73 -2.54
C ILE A 30 59.37 -90.77 -3.73
N LEU A 31 59.10 -91.27 -4.95
CA LEU A 31 58.88 -90.43 -6.12
C LEU A 31 57.59 -89.58 -6.01
N VAL A 32 56.54 -90.09 -5.36
CA VAL A 32 55.25 -89.39 -5.19
C VAL A 32 55.30 -88.35 -4.07
N ILE A 33 56.12 -88.57 -3.02
CA ILE A 33 56.20 -87.66 -1.86
C ILE A 33 57.24 -86.54 -2.07
N ASN A 34 58.25 -86.73 -2.92
CA ASN A 34 59.25 -85.69 -3.24
C ASN A 34 58.80 -84.65 -4.28
N TYR A 35 57.58 -84.76 -4.81
CA TYR A 35 56.94 -83.73 -5.63
C TYR A 35 56.09 -82.75 -4.80
N ASP A 36 56.47 -82.52 -3.54
CA ASP A 36 56.08 -81.31 -2.82
C ASP A 36 56.90 -80.13 -3.39
N ASP A 37 56.51 -79.77 -4.61
CA ASP A 37 57.16 -78.83 -5.49
C ASP A 37 57.14 -77.44 -4.83
N LYS A 38 58.23 -77.10 -4.12
CA LYS A 38 58.45 -75.79 -3.49
C LYS A 38 58.19 -74.65 -4.48
N GLU A 39 58.33 -74.89 -5.78
CA GLU A 39 58.04 -73.94 -6.84
C GLU A 39 56.54 -73.68 -6.99
N SER A 40 55.69 -74.71 -6.90
CA SER A 40 54.23 -74.60 -6.91
C SER A 40 53.68 -73.80 -5.72
N VAL A 41 54.18 -74.06 -4.50
CA VAL A 41 53.79 -73.31 -3.28
C VAL A 41 54.25 -71.86 -3.36
N LYS A 42 55.44 -71.61 -3.92
CA LYS A 42 55.96 -70.26 -4.17
C LYS A 42 55.11 -69.50 -5.18
N ALA A 43 54.68 -70.16 -6.27
CA ALA A 43 53.79 -69.59 -7.27
C ALA A 43 52.40 -69.24 -6.72
N ILE A 44 51.83 -70.07 -5.85
CA ILE A 44 50.54 -69.79 -5.17
C ILE A 44 50.68 -68.56 -4.28
N LYS A 45 51.70 -68.51 -3.40
CA LYS A 45 51.95 -67.34 -2.53
C LYS A 45 52.15 -66.05 -3.32
N GLU A 46 52.82 -66.11 -4.48
CA GLU A 46 53.02 -64.94 -5.33
C GLU A 46 51.71 -64.44 -5.97
N LYS A 47 50.84 -65.35 -6.41
CA LYS A 47 49.51 -65.00 -6.93
C LYS A 47 48.64 -64.35 -5.85
N ASP A 48 48.65 -64.89 -4.65
CA ASP A 48 47.88 -64.35 -3.52
C ASP A 48 48.38 -62.96 -3.12
N MET A 49 49.70 -62.77 -2.99
CA MET A 49 50.27 -61.43 -2.76
C MET A 49 49.92 -60.44 -3.87
N LYS A 50 49.94 -60.85 -5.14
CA LYS A 50 49.56 -59.98 -6.27
C LYS A 50 48.09 -59.56 -6.17
N LYS A 51 47.19 -60.49 -5.79
CA LYS A 51 45.77 -60.22 -5.59
C LYS A 51 45.54 -59.26 -4.43
N GLU A 52 46.16 -59.51 -3.27
CA GLU A 52 46.07 -58.66 -2.08
C GLU A 52 46.58 -57.24 -2.37
N ASN A 53 47.74 -57.11 -3.03
CA ASN A 53 48.28 -55.81 -3.42
C ASN A 53 47.36 -55.04 -4.37
N HIS A 54 46.69 -55.73 -5.31
CA HIS A 54 45.72 -55.11 -6.19
C HIS A 54 44.50 -54.58 -5.40
N GLU A 55 44.03 -55.34 -4.42
CA GLU A 55 42.91 -54.96 -3.56
C GLU A 55 43.26 -53.78 -2.64
N ILE A 56 44.43 -53.80 -2.00
CA ILE A 56 44.95 -52.66 -1.23
C ILE A 56 45.03 -51.40 -2.10
N LYS A 57 45.50 -51.53 -3.36
CA LYS A 57 45.56 -50.40 -4.29
C LYS A 57 44.16 -49.86 -4.64
N ARG A 58 43.16 -50.73 -4.77
CA ARG A 58 41.75 -50.35 -4.99
C ARG A 58 41.19 -49.60 -3.77
N ILE A 59 41.35 -50.16 -2.56
CA ILE A 59 40.91 -49.56 -1.30
C ILE A 59 41.57 -48.18 -1.10
N ARG A 60 42.87 -48.04 -1.39
CA ARG A 60 43.57 -46.74 -1.31
C ARG A 60 42.97 -45.71 -2.27
N LYS A 61 42.63 -46.11 -3.51
CA LYS A 61 41.97 -45.23 -4.48
C LYS A 61 40.58 -44.80 -3.99
N GLU A 62 39.77 -45.73 -3.50
CA GLU A 62 38.44 -45.45 -2.96
C GLU A 62 38.50 -44.53 -1.74
N SER A 63 39.42 -44.79 -0.80
CA SER A 63 39.66 -43.93 0.37
C SER A 63 40.04 -42.50 -0.04
N SER A 64 40.91 -42.35 -1.05
CA SER A 64 41.27 -41.04 -1.62
C SER A 64 40.06 -40.34 -2.26
N LEU A 65 39.23 -41.06 -3.00
CA LEU A 65 38.00 -40.53 -3.60
C LEU A 65 36.99 -40.07 -2.53
N LEU A 66 36.79 -40.88 -1.48
CA LEU A 66 35.93 -40.54 -0.34
C LEU A 66 36.43 -39.29 0.39
N LYS A 67 37.74 -39.16 0.62
CA LYS A 67 38.34 -37.94 1.20
C LYS A 67 38.07 -36.71 0.34
N LYS A 68 38.20 -36.82 -0.99
CA LYS A 68 37.87 -35.73 -1.92
C LYS A 68 36.38 -35.37 -1.86
N LYS A 69 35.48 -36.35 -1.88
CA LYS A 69 34.03 -36.13 -1.78
C LYS A 69 33.66 -35.46 -0.45
N ASN A 70 34.23 -35.90 0.67
CA ASN A 70 34.01 -35.27 1.98
C ASN A 70 34.50 -33.81 2.02
N LYS A 71 35.62 -33.49 1.36
CA LYS A 71 36.10 -32.11 1.26
C LYS A 71 35.11 -31.24 0.47
N LEU A 72 34.58 -31.74 -0.64
CA LEU A 72 33.58 -31.04 -1.45
C LEU A 72 32.28 -30.81 -0.67
N LEU A 73 31.76 -31.84 0.03
CA LEU A 73 30.56 -31.71 0.87
C LEU A 73 30.73 -30.69 1.99
N LYS A 74 31.93 -30.61 2.61
CA LYS A 74 32.23 -29.58 3.60
C LYS A 74 32.19 -28.18 2.99
N GLN A 75 32.77 -28.01 1.80
CA GLN A 75 32.75 -26.72 1.09
C GLN A 75 31.33 -26.30 0.71
N GLU A 76 30.52 -27.24 0.22
CA GLU A 76 29.12 -27.00 -0.12
C GLU A 76 28.30 -26.60 1.11
N ASN A 77 28.46 -27.31 2.22
CA ASN A 77 27.82 -26.94 3.49
C ASN A 77 28.19 -25.53 3.97
N VAL A 78 29.45 -25.12 3.80
CA VAL A 78 29.87 -23.74 4.12
C VAL A 78 29.15 -22.72 3.22
N ARG A 79 29.07 -22.99 1.91
CA ARG A 79 28.35 -22.12 0.96
C ARG A 79 26.86 -22.02 1.29
N LEU A 80 26.22 -23.13 1.63
CA LEU A 80 24.81 -23.16 2.04
C LEU A 80 24.58 -22.33 3.31
N ARG A 81 25.45 -22.47 4.32
CA ARG A 81 25.38 -21.65 5.54
C ARG A 81 25.55 -20.16 5.25
N GLN A 82 26.46 -19.79 4.36
CA GLN A 82 26.62 -18.39 3.92
C GLN A 82 25.40 -17.89 3.15
N SER A 83 24.80 -18.73 2.30
CA SER A 83 23.57 -18.41 1.59
C SER A 83 22.41 -18.16 2.57
N ASN A 84 22.20 -19.05 3.54
CA ASN A 84 21.16 -18.90 4.57
C ASN A 84 21.35 -17.61 5.39
N LYS A 85 22.60 -17.26 5.75
CA LYS A 85 22.88 -15.99 6.43
C LYS A 85 22.46 -14.78 5.58
N ARG A 86 22.75 -14.78 4.27
CA ARG A 86 22.33 -13.71 3.35
C ARG A 86 20.80 -13.61 3.26
N VAL A 87 20.11 -14.74 3.14
CA VAL A 87 18.64 -14.78 3.11
C VAL A 87 18.05 -14.22 4.40
N MET A 88 18.58 -14.61 5.57
CA MET A 88 18.12 -14.10 6.86
C MET A 88 18.32 -12.58 6.98
N ASN A 89 19.48 -12.07 6.55
CA ASN A 89 19.74 -10.63 6.54
C ASN A 89 18.77 -9.87 5.62
N ASN A 90 18.49 -10.39 4.43
CA ASN A 90 17.52 -9.79 3.51
C ASN A 90 16.11 -9.78 4.13
N CYS A 91 15.71 -10.84 4.82
CA CYS A 91 14.43 -10.89 5.53
C CYS A 91 14.33 -9.81 6.62
N LEU A 92 15.40 -9.58 7.38
CA LEU A 92 15.46 -8.51 8.38
C LEU A 92 15.36 -7.12 7.73
N LEU A 93 16.06 -6.88 6.62
CA LEU A 93 15.98 -5.62 5.88
C LEU A 93 14.57 -5.35 5.35
N LEU A 94 13.93 -6.36 4.74
CA LEU A 94 12.55 -6.25 4.27
C LEU A 94 11.56 -5.96 5.40
N LYS A 95 11.78 -6.56 6.58
CA LYS A 95 10.96 -6.26 7.76
C LYS A 95 11.11 -4.81 8.20
N GLN A 96 12.34 -4.29 8.25
CA GLN A 96 12.60 -2.88 8.58
C GLN A 96 11.99 -1.92 7.56
N GLU A 97 12.06 -2.25 6.27
CA GLU A 97 11.46 -1.46 5.20
C GLU A 97 9.92 -1.45 5.32
N ASN A 98 9.31 -2.59 5.60
CA ASN A 98 7.87 -2.68 5.83
C ASN A 98 7.43 -1.84 7.05
N ASP A 99 8.19 -1.88 8.14
CA ASP A 99 7.92 -1.03 9.32
C ASP A 99 8.04 0.47 8.99
N ARG A 100 8.99 0.86 8.13
CA ARG A 100 9.14 2.23 7.64
C ARG A 100 7.94 2.66 6.80
N VAL A 101 7.54 1.84 5.82
CA VAL A 101 6.37 2.10 4.96
C VAL A 101 5.10 2.23 5.80
N ARG A 102 4.93 1.38 6.82
CA ARG A 102 3.79 1.46 7.73
C ARG A 102 3.75 2.77 8.52
N LYS A 103 4.89 3.25 9.00
CA LYS A 103 4.99 4.56 9.68
C LYS A 103 4.66 5.72 8.74
N GLU A 104 5.19 5.69 7.53
CA GLU A 104 4.90 6.71 6.51
C GLU A 104 3.41 6.74 6.14
N SER A 105 2.80 5.57 5.96
CA SER A 105 1.35 5.47 5.73
C SER A 105 0.51 6.04 6.88
N PHE A 106 0.96 5.89 8.12
CA PHE A 106 0.29 6.48 9.28
C PHE A 106 0.39 8.01 9.27
N LEU A 107 1.58 8.57 9.01
CA LEU A 107 1.78 10.02 8.91
C LEU A 107 0.93 10.65 7.79
N LEU A 108 0.87 10.01 6.61
CA LEU A 108 0.03 10.47 5.51
C LEU A 108 -1.47 10.49 5.86
N ARG A 109 -1.93 9.53 6.67
CA ARG A 109 -3.32 9.52 7.16
C ARG A 109 -3.59 10.68 8.13
N GLU A 110 -2.65 10.97 9.03
CA GLU A 110 -2.77 12.12 9.93
C GLU A 110 -2.78 13.44 9.16
N GLU A 111 -1.88 13.60 8.19
CA GLU A 111 -1.82 14.79 7.34
C GLU A 111 -3.13 14.98 6.55
N SER A 112 -3.67 13.91 5.97
CA SER A 112 -4.96 13.95 5.28
C SER A 112 -6.12 14.38 6.19
N LEU A 113 -6.10 13.97 7.46
CA LEU A 113 -7.12 14.34 8.44
C LEU A 113 -7.01 15.82 8.83
N LEU A 114 -5.78 16.32 9.02
CA LEU A 114 -5.53 17.74 9.28
C LEU A 114 -5.98 18.62 8.10
N LEU A 115 -5.64 18.25 6.87
CA LEU A 115 -6.08 18.97 5.67
C LEU A 115 -7.61 19.01 5.55
N LYS A 116 -8.29 17.91 5.92
CA LYS A 116 -9.75 17.88 5.94
C LYS A 116 -10.32 18.86 6.97
N GLN A 117 -9.77 18.88 8.19
CA GLN A 117 -10.17 19.82 9.24
C GLN A 117 -9.94 21.28 8.84
N GLU A 118 -8.81 21.57 8.21
CA GLU A 118 -8.51 22.92 7.71
C GLU A 118 -9.51 23.35 6.64
N ASN A 119 -9.86 22.45 5.71
CA ASN A 119 -10.85 22.74 4.67
C ASN A 119 -12.25 22.99 5.27
N ASP A 120 -12.67 22.16 6.24
CA ASP A 120 -13.94 22.36 6.97
C ASP A 120 -13.97 23.71 7.68
N TYR A 121 -12.86 24.09 8.34
CA TYR A 121 -12.71 25.41 8.98
C TYR A 121 -12.80 26.56 7.97
N LEU A 122 -12.11 26.46 6.83
CA LEU A 122 -12.16 27.48 5.78
C LEU A 122 -13.56 27.62 5.17
N HIS A 123 -14.30 26.52 5.03
CA HIS A 123 -15.68 26.55 4.56
C HIS A 123 -16.58 27.30 5.54
N LEU A 124 -16.51 26.95 6.83
CA LEU A 124 -17.24 27.64 7.90
C LEU A 124 -16.92 29.13 7.96
N LYS A 125 -15.64 29.50 7.82
CA LYS A 125 -15.22 30.90 7.80
C LYS A 125 -15.85 31.65 6.63
N LYS A 126 -15.79 31.10 5.42
CA LYS A 126 -16.40 31.70 4.21
C LYS A 126 -17.92 31.86 4.36
N GLU A 127 -18.59 30.88 4.96
CA GLU A 127 -20.03 30.95 5.21
C GLU A 127 -20.37 32.05 6.22
N ASN A 128 -19.58 32.19 7.29
CA ASN A 128 -19.76 33.25 8.27
C ASN A 128 -19.53 34.65 7.66
N ASP A 129 -18.48 34.81 6.84
CA ASP A 129 -18.20 36.07 6.13
C ASP A 129 -19.37 36.45 5.20
N ARG A 130 -19.95 35.48 4.48
CA ARG A 130 -21.16 35.72 3.66
C ARG A 130 -22.35 36.14 4.50
N ASN A 131 -22.61 35.46 5.62
CA ASN A 131 -23.71 35.79 6.51
C ASN A 131 -23.58 37.19 7.10
N PHE A 132 -22.36 37.61 7.46
CA PHE A 132 -22.09 38.96 7.93
C PHE A 132 -22.40 40.02 6.85
N THR A 133 -21.90 39.82 5.63
CA THR A 133 -22.17 40.76 4.52
C THR A 133 -23.66 40.87 4.18
N ASN A 134 -24.41 39.76 4.23
CA ASN A 134 -25.86 39.76 4.00
C ASN A 134 -26.60 40.53 5.10
N LEU A 135 -26.16 40.41 6.36
CA LEU A 135 -26.75 41.13 7.49
C LEU A 135 -26.48 42.64 7.38
N GLU A 136 -25.27 43.03 7.00
CA GLU A 136 -24.89 44.43 6.79
C GLU A 136 -25.69 45.07 5.65
N HIS A 137 -25.79 44.37 4.51
CA HIS A 137 -26.60 44.83 3.38
C HIS A 137 -28.08 44.96 3.74
N SER A 138 -28.63 44.01 4.52
CA SER A 138 -30.01 44.07 5.02
C SER A 138 -30.22 45.28 5.95
N SER A 139 -29.26 45.55 6.84
CA SER A 139 -29.29 46.72 7.74
C SER A 139 -29.32 48.03 6.97
N ASP A 140 -28.49 48.15 5.93
CA ASP A 140 -28.41 49.36 5.11
C ASP A 140 -29.65 49.56 4.23
N ILE A 141 -30.22 48.49 3.67
CA ILE A 141 -31.51 48.54 2.97
C ILE A 141 -32.61 49.06 3.91
N VAL A 142 -32.69 48.53 5.14
CA VAL A 142 -33.70 48.95 6.12
C VAL A 142 -33.50 50.41 6.53
N LYS A 143 -32.26 50.85 6.80
CA LYS A 143 -31.95 52.25 7.12
C LYS A 143 -32.32 53.18 5.97
N ASN A 144 -31.99 52.82 4.73
CA ASN A 144 -32.31 53.62 3.55
C ASN A 144 -33.83 53.69 3.29
N LYS A 145 -34.55 52.58 3.48
CA LYS A 145 -36.02 52.56 3.39
C LYS A 145 -36.68 53.47 4.43
N ARG A 146 -36.20 53.46 5.68
CA ARG A 146 -36.67 54.38 6.73
C ARG A 146 -36.41 55.85 6.39
N LYS A 147 -35.20 56.18 5.90
CA LYS A 147 -34.85 57.54 5.47
C LYS A 147 -35.74 58.03 4.33
N ARG A 148 -35.94 57.22 3.27
CA ARG A 148 -36.85 57.56 2.17
C ARG A 148 -38.27 57.81 2.68
N LYS A 149 -38.78 56.97 3.60
CA LYS A 149 -40.12 57.15 4.16
C LYS A 149 -40.25 58.48 4.91
N MET A 150 -39.27 58.82 5.74
CA MET A 150 -39.26 60.11 6.44
C MET A 150 -39.26 61.31 5.48
N LEU A 151 -38.50 61.24 4.38
CA LEU A 151 -38.47 62.29 3.35
C LEU A 151 -39.84 62.41 2.66
N SER A 152 -40.45 61.30 2.27
CA SER A 152 -41.80 61.28 1.69
C SER A 152 -42.84 61.86 2.65
N ASP A 153 -42.80 61.51 3.94
CA ASP A 153 -43.72 62.05 4.96
C ASP A 153 -43.57 63.56 5.16
N LEU A 154 -42.35 64.08 5.05
CA LEU A 154 -42.10 65.53 5.08
C LEU A 154 -42.67 66.22 3.85
N GLU A 155 -42.51 65.61 2.67
CA GLU A 155 -42.97 66.19 1.41
C GLU A 155 -44.51 66.15 1.29
N ILE A 156 -45.16 65.07 1.74
CA ILE A 156 -46.63 65.01 1.87
C ILE A 156 -47.12 66.14 2.76
N ARG A 157 -46.50 66.35 3.93
CA ARG A 157 -46.88 67.44 4.85
C ARG A 157 -46.72 68.80 4.19
N ARG A 158 -45.63 69.04 3.46
CA ARG A 158 -45.42 70.27 2.69
C ARG A 158 -46.56 70.49 1.68
N LEU A 159 -46.87 69.49 0.85
CA LEU A 159 -47.89 69.60 -0.20
C LEU A 159 -49.30 69.78 0.39
N LEU A 160 -49.64 69.03 1.43
CA LEU A 160 -50.93 69.17 2.11
C LEU A 160 -51.08 70.54 2.76
N ASN A 161 -50.02 71.11 3.33
CA ASN A 161 -50.04 72.47 3.89
C ASN A 161 -50.26 73.54 2.82
N ILE A 162 -49.77 73.33 1.60
CA ILE A 162 -50.02 74.22 0.46
C ILE A 162 -51.47 74.07 -0.04
N LEU A 163 -51.96 72.83 -0.13
CA LEU A 163 -53.28 72.53 -0.66
C LEU A 163 -54.42 72.90 0.30
N ASN A 164 -54.23 72.75 1.61
CA ASN A 164 -55.26 72.97 2.62
C ASN A 164 -55.92 74.37 2.59
N PRO A 165 -55.19 75.49 2.48
CA PRO A 165 -55.83 76.82 2.36
C PRO A 165 -56.54 77.03 1.01
N ILE A 166 -56.25 76.22 -0.01
CA ILE A 166 -56.83 76.33 -1.35
C ILE A 166 -58.12 75.50 -1.44
N ASP A 167 -58.02 74.23 -1.10
CA ASP A 167 -59.12 73.26 -1.15
C ASP A 167 -58.99 72.27 0.03
N PRO A 168 -59.63 72.58 1.17
CA PRO A 168 -59.56 71.74 2.37
C PRO A 168 -60.12 70.33 2.14
N LEU A 169 -61.15 70.18 1.31
CA LEU A 169 -61.79 68.89 1.05
C LEU A 169 -60.88 67.99 0.22
N LEU A 170 -60.21 68.56 -0.79
CA LEU A 170 -59.23 67.85 -1.59
C LEU A 170 -57.98 67.51 -0.77
N ALA A 171 -57.51 68.41 0.10
CA ALA A 171 -56.44 68.12 1.05
C ALA A 171 -56.80 66.96 1.99
N TYR A 172 -58.04 66.90 2.48
CA TYR A 172 -58.53 65.78 3.28
C TYR A 172 -58.52 64.45 2.50
N LYS A 173 -59.01 64.43 1.26
CA LYS A 173 -58.99 63.23 0.41
C LYS A 173 -57.56 62.73 0.16
N TRP A 174 -56.64 63.63 -0.18
CA TRP A 174 -55.24 63.26 -0.37
C TRP A 174 -54.59 62.75 0.91
N ARG A 175 -54.91 63.35 2.06
CA ARG A 175 -54.46 62.85 3.37
C ARG A 175 -54.93 61.40 3.60
N GLN A 176 -56.18 61.08 3.31
CA GLN A 176 -56.70 59.71 3.43
C GLN A 176 -55.95 58.74 2.50
N ILE A 177 -55.73 59.14 1.25
CA ILE A 177 -55.00 58.34 0.26
C ILE A 177 -53.58 58.03 0.74
N PHE A 178 -52.86 59.01 1.27
CA PHE A 178 -51.51 58.78 1.81
C PHE A 178 -51.51 57.96 3.10
N ASN A 179 -52.50 58.13 3.98
CA ASN A 179 -52.61 57.35 5.21
C ASN A 179 -52.93 55.87 4.95
N SER A 180 -53.65 55.57 3.87
CA SER A 180 -53.97 54.19 3.48
C SER A 180 -52.84 53.50 2.72
N GLU A 181 -51.87 54.25 2.20
CA GLU A 181 -50.80 53.69 1.37
C GLU A 181 -49.59 53.30 2.22
N SER A 182 -49.10 52.08 2.02
CA SER A 182 -47.93 51.57 2.76
C SER A 182 -46.71 51.38 1.86
N ASP A 183 -46.93 51.30 0.54
CA ASP A 183 -45.87 51.15 -0.44
C ASP A 183 -45.22 52.51 -0.74
N ILE A 184 -43.91 52.58 -0.48
CA ILE A 184 -43.13 53.80 -0.63
C ILE A 184 -43.02 54.26 -2.09
N GLU A 185 -43.00 53.35 -3.04
CA GLU A 185 -42.90 53.69 -4.47
C GLU A 185 -44.21 54.31 -4.97
N ILE A 186 -45.33 53.78 -4.50
CA ILE A 186 -46.67 54.33 -4.78
C ILE A 186 -46.80 55.71 -4.13
N ILE A 187 -46.35 55.87 -2.88
CA ILE A 187 -46.34 57.16 -2.18
C ILE A 187 -45.54 58.20 -2.97
N GLU A 188 -44.29 57.89 -3.36
CA GLU A 188 -43.43 58.82 -4.11
C GLU A 188 -44.03 59.21 -5.46
N SER A 189 -44.65 58.26 -6.17
CA SER A 189 -45.37 58.52 -7.42
C SER A 189 -46.56 59.47 -7.21
N ARG A 190 -47.34 59.25 -6.14
CA ARG A 190 -48.47 60.11 -5.76
C ARG A 190 -48.04 61.50 -5.30
N ILE A 191 -46.93 61.63 -4.57
CA ILE A 191 -46.32 62.92 -4.22
C ILE A 191 -45.99 63.69 -5.51
N LYS A 192 -45.29 63.07 -6.46
CA LYS A 192 -44.94 63.70 -7.75
C LYS A 192 -46.18 64.13 -8.54
N TYR A 193 -47.22 63.29 -8.54
CA TYR A 193 -48.48 63.62 -9.19
C TYR A 193 -49.16 64.83 -8.53
N LEU A 194 -49.28 64.81 -7.19
CA LEU A 194 -49.91 65.87 -6.43
C LEU A 194 -49.15 67.20 -6.57
N ASP A 195 -47.82 67.16 -6.51
CA ASP A 195 -46.97 68.33 -6.71
C ASP A 195 -47.19 68.95 -8.10
N LYS A 196 -47.21 68.10 -9.14
CA LYS A 196 -47.51 68.52 -10.52
C LYS A 196 -48.91 69.10 -10.65
N PHE A 197 -49.92 68.51 -10.00
CA PHE A 197 -51.30 68.99 -10.00
C PHE A 197 -51.40 70.37 -9.38
N ILE A 198 -50.82 70.57 -8.18
CA ILE A 198 -50.83 71.86 -7.47
C ILE A 198 -50.17 72.94 -8.32
N HIS A 199 -48.96 72.69 -8.85
CA HIS A 199 -48.19 73.72 -9.53
C HIS A 199 -48.64 74.02 -10.96
N LYS A 200 -49.09 73.01 -11.71
CA LYS A 200 -49.42 73.17 -13.14
C LYS A 200 -50.88 73.44 -13.41
N GLN A 201 -51.78 73.07 -12.52
CA GLN A 201 -53.23 73.21 -12.73
C GLN A 201 -53.82 74.15 -11.71
N LEU A 202 -53.71 73.81 -10.42
CA LEU A 202 -54.45 74.50 -9.37
C LEU A 202 -54.01 75.96 -9.16
N ILE A 203 -52.70 76.20 -9.01
CA ILE A 203 -52.17 77.57 -8.80
C ILE A 203 -52.45 78.49 -10.00
N PRO A 204 -52.21 78.09 -11.27
CA PRO A 204 -52.54 78.92 -12.42
C PRO A 204 -54.02 79.25 -12.55
N GLU A 205 -54.92 78.31 -12.23
CA GLU A 205 -56.37 78.56 -12.27
C GLU A 205 -56.78 79.58 -11.21
N LEU A 206 -56.29 79.46 -9.98
CA LEU A 206 -56.54 80.45 -8.94
C LEU A 206 -56.04 81.83 -9.35
N LYS A 207 -54.85 81.93 -9.95
CA LYS A 207 -54.31 83.20 -10.44
C LYS A 207 -55.22 83.85 -11.48
N LYS A 208 -55.81 83.06 -12.40
CA LYS A 208 -56.80 83.58 -13.36
C LYS A 208 -58.04 84.14 -12.66
N VAL A 209 -58.55 83.41 -11.67
CA VAL A 209 -59.73 83.83 -10.89
C VAL A 209 -59.43 85.12 -10.12
N PHE A 210 -58.30 85.21 -9.40
CA PHE A 210 -57.92 86.42 -8.69
C PHE A 210 -57.70 87.62 -9.62
N ASN A 211 -57.05 87.43 -10.78
CA ASN A 211 -56.88 88.49 -11.76
C ASN A 211 -58.22 88.99 -12.32
N TYR A 212 -59.20 88.10 -12.49
CA TYR A 212 -60.55 88.47 -12.93
C TYR A 212 -61.27 89.33 -11.89
N PHE A 213 -61.16 88.99 -10.59
CA PHE A 213 -61.76 89.80 -9.52
C PHE A 213 -61.07 91.16 -9.34
N ASN A 214 -59.75 91.23 -9.53
CA ASN A 214 -59.02 92.50 -9.50
C ASN A 214 -59.42 93.41 -10.66
N PHE A 215 -59.68 92.85 -11.86
CA PHE A 215 -60.13 93.61 -13.03
C PHE A 215 -61.56 94.17 -12.91
N ILE A 216 -62.40 93.60 -12.04
CA ILE A 216 -63.77 94.09 -11.77
C ILE A 216 -63.78 95.18 -10.69
N SER A 217 -62.69 95.30 -9.91
CA SER A 217 -62.59 96.22 -8.77
C SER A 217 -61.91 97.55 -9.10
N ASP A 218 -61.39 97.70 -10.33
CA ASP A 218 -60.86 98.93 -10.93
C ASP A 218 -61.88 99.55 -11.91
#